data_AF-A0A9E5SU11-F1
#
_entry.id   AF-A0A9E5SU11-F1
#
_cell.length_a   1.000
_cell.length_b   1.000
_cell.length_c   1.000
_cell.angle_alpha   90.00
_cell.angle_beta   90.00
_cell.angle_gamma   90.00
#
_symmetry.space_group_name_H-M   'P 1'
#
loop_
_entity.id
_entity.type
_entity.pdbx_description
1 polymer ?
#
loop_
_entity_poly.entity_id
_entity_poly.type
_entity_poly.pdbx_seq_one_letter_code
_entity_poly.pdbx_strand_id
1 'polypeptide(L)'
;MMRASRLLAVAVALVMAIALGACTGPEPIQTGIGSFTYEQKFMPEIEDLKAGEGNTLLVIYLTPAAGTPVDLDAAREYFYSGTRVELAGETYAFKALAYEKVDGSYIRYGLIFEVKDNGYSETAEQPQVKLILPQAAGNTAS
;
A
#
# COMPACT_ATOMS: atom_id res chain seq x y z
N MET A 1 -48.96 -0.21 19.01
CA MET A 1 -48.32 -0.18 17.68
C MET A 1 -46.88 0.31 17.86
N MET A 2 -45.95 -0.40 17.23
CA MET A 2 -44.52 -0.46 17.55
C MET A 2 -43.77 0.87 17.41
N ARG A 3 -42.80 1.05 18.32
CA ARG A 3 -41.80 2.12 18.37
C ARG A 3 -40.94 2.10 17.11
N ALA A 4 -40.91 3.21 16.38
CA ALA A 4 -39.95 3.44 15.30
C ALA A 4 -38.58 3.74 15.91
N SER A 5 -37.82 2.69 16.20
CA SER A 5 -36.39 2.80 16.50
C SER A 5 -35.67 3.16 15.20
N ARG A 6 -35.41 4.46 15.00
CA ARG A 6 -34.46 4.95 14.00
C ARG A 6 -33.06 4.50 14.43
N LEU A 7 -32.66 3.32 13.97
CA LEU A 7 -31.27 2.86 14.04
C LEU A 7 -30.44 3.81 13.18
N LEU A 8 -29.69 4.68 13.84
CA LEU A 8 -28.64 5.49 13.25
C LEU A 8 -27.55 4.53 12.77
N ALA A 9 -27.49 4.25 11.47
CA ALA A 9 -26.41 3.50 10.87
C ALA A 9 -25.15 4.36 10.91
N VAL A 10 -24.32 4.16 11.93
CA VAL A 10 -22.95 4.68 11.97
C VAL A 10 -22.18 3.94 10.88
N ALA A 11 -21.95 4.60 9.76
CA ALA A 11 -21.05 4.11 8.72
C ALA A 11 -19.62 4.12 9.28
N VAL A 12 -19.20 2.99 9.84
CA VAL A 12 -17.81 2.75 10.23
C VAL A 12 -17.00 2.67 8.93
N ALA A 13 -16.27 3.74 8.61
CA ALA A 13 -15.26 3.72 7.56
C ALA A 13 -14.16 2.72 7.98
N LEU A 14 -14.28 1.48 7.53
CA LEU A 14 -13.39 0.39 7.89
C LEU A 14 -12.11 0.54 7.09
N VAL A 15 -10.95 0.73 7.72
CA VAL A 15 -9.69 0.86 6.98
C VAL A 15 -9.08 -0.53 6.81
N MET A 16 -8.69 -0.91 5.58
CA MET A 16 -8.03 -2.21 5.35
C MET A 16 -6.54 -2.07 5.64
N ALA A 17 -6.07 -2.82 6.64
CA ALA A 17 -4.68 -2.85 7.05
C ALA A 17 -4.10 -4.25 6.88
N ILE A 18 -2.90 -4.32 6.30
CA ILE A 18 -2.24 -5.57 5.96
C ILE A 18 -0.86 -5.57 6.60
N ALA A 19 -0.60 -6.51 7.51
CA ALA A 19 0.74 -6.73 8.04
C ALA A 19 1.56 -7.50 7.00
N LEU A 20 2.66 -6.89 6.56
CA LEU A 20 3.62 -7.42 5.60
C LEU A 20 4.76 -8.05 6.40
N GLY A 21 4.98 -9.35 6.21
CA GLY A 21 6.04 -10.13 6.87
C GLY A 21 7.18 -10.45 5.91
N ALA A 22 8.40 -10.62 6.44
CA ALA A 22 9.60 -10.91 5.66
C ALA A 22 9.69 -12.36 5.13
N CYS A 23 8.80 -13.27 5.54
CA CYS A 23 8.94 -14.70 5.27
C CYS A 23 7.57 -15.37 5.04
N THR A 24 7.21 -15.60 3.77
CA THR A 24 6.56 -16.81 3.19
C THR A 24 6.01 -16.51 1.78
N GLY A 25 6.89 -16.28 0.80
CA GLY A 25 6.47 -16.08 -0.59
C GLY A 25 5.57 -14.84 -0.82
N PRO A 26 5.20 -14.57 -2.09
CA PRO A 26 4.33 -13.46 -2.41
C PRO A 26 2.88 -13.79 -2.01
N GLU A 27 2.49 -13.48 -0.77
CA GLU A 27 1.08 -13.59 -0.37
C GLU A 27 0.23 -12.57 -1.13
N PRO A 28 -0.87 -13.00 -1.76
CA PRO A 28 -1.75 -12.09 -2.47
C PRO A 28 -2.52 -11.22 -1.47
N ILE A 29 -2.47 -9.91 -1.68
CA ILE A 29 -3.31 -8.92 -1.02
C ILE A 29 -4.50 -8.58 -1.91
N GLN A 30 -5.69 -8.52 -1.31
CA GLN A 30 -6.88 -8.02 -1.99
C GLN A 30 -7.02 -6.52 -1.71
N THR A 31 -7.23 -5.74 -2.77
CA THR A 31 -7.39 -4.28 -2.70
C THR A 31 -8.69 -3.85 -3.39
N GLY A 32 -9.01 -2.57 -3.32
CA GLY A 32 -10.14 -1.99 -4.05
C GLY A 32 -10.00 -2.00 -5.57
N ILE A 33 -8.78 -2.15 -6.10
CA ILE A 33 -8.48 -2.11 -7.54
C ILE A 33 -7.97 -3.46 -8.08
N GLY A 34 -8.06 -4.53 -7.28
CA GLY A 34 -7.67 -5.88 -7.69
C GLY A 34 -6.81 -6.61 -6.68
N SER A 35 -6.35 -7.80 -7.08
CA SER A 35 -5.42 -8.61 -6.28
C SER A 35 -3.99 -8.36 -6.72
N PHE A 36 -3.09 -8.22 -5.74
CA PHE A 36 -1.68 -7.95 -5.95
C PHE A 36 -0.84 -8.89 -5.12
N THR A 37 0.35 -9.24 -5.60
CA THR A 37 1.43 -9.69 -4.72
C THR A 37 2.28 -8.50 -4.33
N TYR A 38 3.02 -8.60 -3.23
CA TYR A 38 3.87 -7.50 -2.77
C TYR A 38 5.31 -7.93 -2.49
N GLU A 39 6.20 -6.95 -2.57
CA GLU A 39 7.60 -7.03 -2.14
C GLU A 39 7.97 -5.69 -1.49
N GLN A 40 8.70 -5.72 -0.38
CA GLN A 40 9.18 -4.48 0.25
C GLN A 40 10.71 -4.36 0.11
N LYS A 41 11.20 -3.13 -0.06
CA LYS A 41 12.62 -2.80 -0.04
C LYS A 41 12.86 -1.48 0.67
N PHE A 42 13.99 -1.39 1.37
CA PHE A 42 14.52 -0.14 1.88
C PHE A 42 15.71 0.29 1.03
N MET A 43 15.74 1.55 0.62
CA MET A 43 16.82 2.09 -0.20
C MET A 43 16.99 3.59 0.03
N PRO A 44 18.22 4.13 -0.11
CA PRO A 44 18.46 5.56 0.11
C PRO A 44 17.88 6.45 -1.01
N GLU A 45 17.72 5.90 -2.21
CA GLU A 45 17.22 6.60 -3.39
C GLU A 45 16.57 5.65 -4.40
N ILE A 46 15.62 6.17 -5.18
CA ILE A 46 14.98 5.51 -6.31
C ILE A 46 14.67 6.54 -7.39
N GLU A 47 15.08 6.28 -8.63
CA GLU A 47 14.99 7.26 -9.73
C GLU A 47 15.58 8.62 -9.30
N ASP A 48 14.79 9.70 -9.41
CA ASP A 48 15.19 11.06 -9.00
C ASP A 48 14.81 11.39 -7.54
N LEU A 49 14.25 10.42 -6.79
CA LEU A 49 13.82 10.61 -5.42
C LEU A 49 14.86 10.09 -4.43
N LYS A 50 15.32 10.99 -3.55
CA LYS A 50 16.28 10.69 -2.48
C LYS A 50 15.64 10.91 -1.10
N ALA A 51 15.96 10.04 -0.14
CA ALA A 51 15.56 10.23 1.25
C ALA A 51 16.27 11.44 1.87
N GLY A 52 15.59 12.14 2.79
CA GLY A 52 16.21 13.17 3.61
C GLY A 52 17.24 12.60 4.59
N GLU A 53 18.03 13.50 5.19
CA GLU A 53 19.01 13.11 6.21
C GLU A 53 18.33 12.40 7.39
N GLY A 54 18.87 11.25 7.79
CA GLY A 54 18.31 10.40 8.86
C GLY A 54 17.11 9.53 8.44
N ASN A 55 16.74 9.56 7.15
CA ASN A 55 15.63 8.79 6.60
C ASN A 55 16.09 7.83 5.50
N THR A 56 15.22 6.87 5.17
CA THR A 56 15.36 5.93 4.07
C THR A 56 14.02 5.83 3.32
N LEU A 57 14.04 5.38 2.06
CA LEU A 57 12.83 5.13 1.30
C LEU A 57 12.39 3.69 1.53
N LEU A 58 11.19 3.51 2.06
CA LEU A 58 10.46 2.25 2.01
C LEU A 58 9.68 2.22 0.69
N VAL A 59 9.99 1.23 -0.15
CA VAL A 59 9.29 0.96 -1.40
C VAL A 59 8.53 -0.34 -1.27
N ILE A 60 7.22 -0.29 -1.37
CA ILE A 60 6.36 -1.47 -1.44
C ILE A 60 5.93 -1.65 -2.89
N TYR A 61 6.53 -2.61 -3.57
CA TYR A 61 6.15 -3.01 -4.91
C TYR A 61 4.88 -3.84 -4.85
N LEU A 62 3.86 -3.44 -5.63
CA LEU A 62 2.65 -4.21 -5.86
C LEU A 62 2.62 -4.70 -7.30
N THR A 63 2.58 -6.02 -7.47
CA THR A 63 2.49 -6.68 -8.77
C THR A 63 1.06 -7.21 -8.96
N PRO A 64 0.30 -6.73 -9.96
CA PRO A 64 -1.03 -7.26 -10.23
C PRO A 64 -1.01 -8.76 -10.51
N ALA A 65 -2.00 -9.48 -9.98
CA ALA A 65 -2.21 -10.87 -10.36
C ALA A 65 -2.50 -10.97 -11.87
N ALA A 66 -2.04 -12.05 -12.52
CA ALA A 66 -2.26 -12.27 -13.94
C ALA A 66 -3.75 -12.17 -14.30
N GLY A 67 -4.05 -11.46 -15.39
CA GLY A 67 -5.43 -11.22 -15.82
C GLY A 67 -6.17 -10.12 -15.07
N THR A 68 -5.49 -9.36 -14.20
CA THR A 68 -6.03 -8.17 -13.53
C THR A 68 -5.57 -6.90 -14.27
N PRO A 69 -6.33 -6.40 -15.26
CA PRO A 69 -6.01 -5.13 -15.89
C PRO A 69 -6.24 -4.01 -14.87
N VAL A 70 -5.17 -3.30 -14.53
CA VAL A 70 -5.23 -2.13 -13.67
C VAL A 70 -4.87 -0.92 -14.53
N ASP A 71 -5.82 -0.01 -14.70
CA ASP A 71 -5.59 1.26 -15.38
C ASP A 71 -4.64 2.15 -14.54
N LEU A 72 -3.69 2.81 -15.19
CA LEU A 72 -2.64 3.58 -14.51
C LEU A 72 -3.18 4.82 -13.81
N ASP A 73 -4.15 5.50 -14.41
CA ASP A 73 -4.76 6.69 -13.85
C ASP A 73 -5.66 6.31 -12.68
N ALA A 74 -6.43 5.24 -12.82
CA ALA A 74 -7.25 4.69 -11.73
C ALA A 74 -6.37 4.20 -10.55
N ALA A 75 -5.25 3.53 -10.83
CA ALA A 75 -4.30 3.11 -9.79
C ALA A 75 -3.71 4.31 -9.06
N ARG A 76 -3.32 5.34 -9.81
CA ARG A 76 -2.82 6.59 -9.24
C ARG A 76 -3.85 7.20 -8.30
N GLU A 77 -5.06 7.44 -8.79
CA GLU A 77 -6.13 8.05 -8.01
C GLU A 77 -6.42 7.24 -6.74
N TYR A 78 -6.53 5.91 -6.89
CA TYR A 78 -6.72 5.01 -5.77
C TYR A 78 -5.61 5.15 -4.73
N PHE A 79 -4.33 4.99 -5.08
CA PHE A 79 -3.25 5.01 -4.09
C PHE A 79 -3.09 6.39 -3.43
N TYR A 80 -3.25 7.48 -4.16
CA TYR A 80 -3.16 8.83 -3.59
C TYR A 80 -4.35 9.20 -2.69
N SER A 81 -5.47 8.47 -2.76
CA SER A 81 -6.68 8.79 -1.98
C SER A 81 -6.58 8.55 -0.47
N GLY A 82 -5.53 7.87 0.01
CA GLY A 82 -5.35 7.65 1.45
C GLY A 82 -4.35 6.58 1.86
N THR A 83 -3.45 6.15 0.97
CA THR A 83 -2.44 5.14 1.29
C THR A 83 -1.49 5.64 2.39
N ARG A 84 -1.17 4.77 3.35
CA ARG A 84 -0.22 5.02 4.45
C ARG A 84 0.51 3.72 4.82
N VAL A 85 1.58 3.83 5.58
CA VAL A 85 2.22 2.66 6.23
C VAL A 85 2.42 2.92 7.71
N GLU A 86 2.26 1.88 8.52
CA GLU A 86 2.78 1.86 9.88
C GLU A 86 4.05 1.01 9.91
N LEU A 87 5.12 1.56 10.48
CA LEU A 87 6.41 0.89 10.66
C LEU A 87 6.97 1.29 12.03
N ALA A 88 7.34 0.30 12.83
CA ALA A 88 7.88 0.50 14.19
C ALA A 88 7.00 1.39 15.10
N GLY A 89 5.68 1.33 14.94
CA GLY A 89 4.71 2.12 15.73
C GLY A 89 4.50 3.55 15.23
N GLU A 90 5.20 3.97 14.18
CA GLU A 90 5.01 5.28 13.54
C GLU A 90 4.22 5.14 12.23
N THR A 91 3.38 6.13 11.92
CA THR A 91 2.61 6.18 10.67
C THR A 91 3.26 7.16 9.70
N TYR A 92 3.55 6.69 8.49
CA TYR A 92 4.17 7.47 7.43
C TYR A 92 3.18 7.70 6.28
N ALA A 93 3.19 8.91 5.75
CA ALA A 93 2.37 9.31 4.62
C ALA A 93 2.94 8.77 3.31
N PHE A 94 2.04 8.44 2.38
CA PHE A 94 2.42 8.13 1.01
C PHE A 94 3.12 9.33 0.36
N LYS A 95 4.31 9.10 -0.19
CA LYS A 95 5.17 10.15 -0.75
C LYS A 95 5.08 10.21 -2.26
N ALA A 96 5.20 9.05 -2.92
CA ALA A 96 5.21 8.98 -4.38
C ALA A 96 4.78 7.61 -4.90
N LEU A 97 4.32 7.59 -6.16
CA LEU A 97 4.02 6.39 -6.92
C LEU A 97 5.04 6.27 -8.05
N ALA A 98 5.73 5.13 -8.13
CA ALA A 98 6.55 4.74 -9.26
C ALA A 98 5.88 3.63 -10.07
N TYR A 99 6.18 3.56 -11.37
CA TYR A 99 5.70 2.51 -12.25
C TYR A 99 6.89 1.84 -12.92
N GLU A 100 6.97 0.52 -12.82
CA GLU A 100 8.02 -0.23 -13.48
C GLU A 100 7.43 -1.31 -14.37
N LYS A 101 7.83 -1.29 -15.64
CA LYS A 101 7.45 -2.30 -16.61
C LYS A 101 8.38 -3.51 -16.46
N VAL A 102 7.83 -4.63 -16.02
CA VAL A 102 8.58 -5.88 -15.86
C VAL A 102 8.46 -6.70 -17.14
N ASP A 103 9.61 -6.94 -17.79
CA ASP A 103 9.75 -7.80 -18.98
C ASP A 103 8.74 -7.52 -20.11
N GLY A 104 8.31 -6.25 -20.22
CA GLY A 104 7.32 -5.83 -21.21
C GLY A 104 5.89 -6.35 -20.97
N SER A 105 5.65 -7.15 -19.93
CA SER A 105 4.46 -8.00 -19.77
C SER A 105 3.44 -7.43 -18.78
N TYR A 106 3.90 -6.79 -17.70
CA TYR A 106 3.03 -6.14 -16.73
C TYR A 106 3.72 -4.93 -16.09
N ILE A 107 2.94 -4.11 -15.38
CA ILE A 107 3.41 -2.95 -14.64
C ILE A 107 3.32 -3.28 -13.15
N ARG A 108 4.44 -3.14 -12.43
CA ARG A 108 4.42 -3.11 -10.95
C ARG A 108 4.38 -1.67 -10.45
N TYR A 109 3.69 -1.48 -9.34
CA TYR A 109 3.47 -0.19 -8.71
C TYR A 109 4.39 -0.07 -7.50
N GLY A 110 5.35 0.84 -7.52
CA GLY A 110 6.20 1.15 -6.37
C GLY A 110 5.51 2.19 -5.48
N LEU A 111 4.98 1.76 -4.34
CA LEU A 111 4.44 2.67 -3.34
C LEU A 111 5.58 3.17 -2.46
N ILE A 112 5.91 4.47 -2.53
CA ILE A 112 7.09 5.03 -1.87
C ILE A 112 6.69 5.82 -0.63
N PHE A 113 7.36 5.53 0.47
CA PHE A 113 7.26 6.22 1.76
C PHE A 113 8.66 6.63 2.19
N GLU A 114 8.81 7.84 2.70
CA GLU A 114 10.04 8.22 3.40
C GLU A 114 9.84 7.94 4.88
N VAL A 115 10.69 7.08 5.42
CA VAL A 115 10.62 6.59 6.80
C VAL A 115 11.92 6.84 7.52
N LYS A 116 11.90 6.86 8.86
CA LYS A 116 13.13 7.00 9.64
C LYS A 116 14.08 5.83 9.35
N ASP A 117 15.36 6.12 9.13
CA ASP A 117 16.36 5.08 8.93
C ASP A 117 16.82 4.53 10.29
N ASN A 118 16.45 3.27 10.55
CA ASN A 118 16.92 2.52 11.71
C ASN A 118 17.78 1.31 11.28
N GLY A 119 18.43 1.38 10.12
CA GLY A 119 19.30 0.32 9.58
C GLY A 119 18.55 -0.81 8.88
N TYR A 120 17.30 -0.59 8.44
CA TYR A 120 16.42 -1.63 7.88
C TYR A 120 16.94 -2.30 6.60
N SER A 121 17.77 -1.60 5.82
CA SER A 121 18.40 -2.18 4.62
C SER A 121 19.51 -3.18 4.95
N GLU A 122 20.05 -3.13 6.17
CA GLU A 122 21.21 -3.93 6.59
C GLU A 122 20.82 -5.11 7.50
N THR A 123 19.56 -5.20 7.92
CA THR A 123 19.09 -6.29 8.79
C THR A 123 18.83 -7.57 7.99
N ALA A 124 19.23 -8.71 8.58
CA ALA A 124 18.98 -10.03 8.01
C ALA A 124 17.48 -10.36 7.93
N GLU A 125 16.69 -9.81 8.86
CA GLU A 125 15.23 -9.89 8.86
C GLU A 125 14.65 -8.50 8.60
N GLN A 126 13.81 -8.39 7.59
CA GLN A 126 13.11 -7.16 7.25
C GLN A 126 12.01 -6.89 8.29
N PRO A 127 11.82 -5.64 8.74
CA PRO A 127 10.80 -5.31 9.72
C PRO A 127 9.40 -5.58 9.17
N GLN A 128 8.45 -5.90 10.06
CA GLN A 128 7.05 -5.94 9.69
C GLN A 128 6.54 -4.53 9.37
N VAL A 129 5.94 -4.39 8.21
CA VAL A 129 5.33 -3.14 7.74
C VAL A 129 3.84 -3.37 7.67
N LYS A 130 3.02 -2.48 8.23
CA LYS A 130 1.57 -2.55 8.04
C LYS A 130 1.15 -1.56 6.97
N LEU A 131 0.83 -2.07 5.78
CA LEU A 131 0.31 -1.26 4.68
C LEU A 131 -1.18 -0.97 4.90
N ILE A 132 -1.53 0.30 4.82
CA ILE A 132 -2.90 0.79 4.95
C ILE A 132 -3.34 1.31 3.59
N LEU A 133 -4.33 0.65 2.99
CA LEU A 133 -4.84 1.00 1.68
C LEU A 133 -6.23 1.66 1.78
N PRO A 134 -6.56 2.57 0.85
CA PRO A 134 -7.92 3.08 0.71
C PRO A 134 -8.90 1.94 0.48
N GLN A 135 -10.11 2.07 0.99
CA GLN A 135 -11.17 1.18 0.53
C GLN A 135 -11.54 1.58 -0.90
N ALA A 136 -11.94 0.61 -1.73
CA ALA A 136 -12.73 0.95 -2.91
C ALA A 136 -13.89 1.84 -2.45
N ALA A 137 -14.21 2.90 -3.21
CA ALA A 137 -15.52 3.50 -3.10
C ALA A 137 -16.52 2.37 -3.28
N GLY A 138 -17.12 1.92 -2.18
CA GLY A 138 -18.07 0.83 -2.21
C GLY A 138 -19.09 1.17 -3.28
N ASN A 139 -19.27 0.26 -4.22
CA ASN A 139 -20.41 0.28 -5.11
C ASN A 139 -21.65 0.19 -4.21
N THR A 140 -22.13 1.34 -3.74
CA THR A 140 -23.46 1.52 -3.17
C THR A 140 -24.41 1.49 -4.37
N ALA A 141 -24.44 0.34 -5.03
CA ALA A 141 -25.50 0.02 -5.97
C ALA A 141 -26.80 0.01 -5.16
N SER A 142 -27.66 0.93 -5.58
CA SER A 142 -29.04 1.17 -5.13
C SER A 142 -29.94 -0.06 -5.18
#